data_AF-D5QBT8-F1
#
_entry.id   AF-D5QBT8-F1
#
_cell.length_a   1.000
_cell.length_b   1.000
_cell.length_c   1.000
_cell.angle_alpha   90.00
_cell.angle_beta   90.00
_cell.angle_gamma   90.00
#
_symmetry.space_group_name_H-M   'P 1'
#
loop_
_entity.id
_entity.type
_entity.pdbx_description
1 polymer ?
#
loop_
_entity_poly.entity_id
_entity_poly.type
_entity_poly.pdbx_seq_one_letter_code
_entity_poly.pdbx_strand_id
1 'polypeptide(L)' 'MANIGSFKKVGEGFEGEIVTLALQARNVRLVAETSRANDNAPNYRVYLGRVELGAAWTRRSNEGR' A
#
# COMPACT_ATOMS: atom_id res chain seq x y z
N MET A 1 17.40 19.02 6.66
CA MET A 1 16.43 18.74 5.57
C MET A 1 16.86 17.43 4.94
N ALA A 2 16.00 16.41 4.93
CA ALA A 2 16.39 15.08 4.44
C ALA A 2 16.24 15.03 2.92
N ASN A 3 17.35 14.80 2.21
CA ASN A 3 17.33 14.50 0.78
C ASN A 3 17.08 12.98 0.64
N ILE A 4 15.99 12.61 -0.05
CA ILE A 4 15.59 11.21 -0.25
C ILE A 4 15.94 10.69 -1.66
N GLY A 5 16.66 11.46 -2.47
CA GLY A 5 16.99 11.06 -3.82
C GLY A 5 17.63 12.16 -4.64
N SER A 6 18.45 11.76 -5.61
CA SER A 6 19.13 12.66 -6.53
C SER A 6 18.75 12.32 -7.96
N PHE A 7 18.44 13.33 -8.77
CA PHE A 7 18.02 13.17 -10.16
C PHE A 7 18.74 14.18 -11.06
N LYS A 8 19.08 13.76 -12.28
CA LYS A 8 19.63 14.60 -13.34
C LYS A 8 18.65 14.69 -14.50
N LYS A 9 18.60 15.84 -15.17
CA LYS A 9 17.79 16.01 -16.39
C LYS A 9 18.46 15.27 -17.56
N VAL A 10 17.68 14.49 -18.30
CA VAL A 10 18.11 13.74 -19.49
C VAL A 10 17.07 13.95 -20.59
N GLY A 11 17.39 14.80 -21.57
CA GLY A 11 16.44 15.24 -22.61
C GLY A 11 15.21 15.91 -21.99
N GLU A 12 14.04 15.35 -22.26
CA GLU A 12 12.76 15.79 -21.71
C GLU A 12 12.41 15.11 -20.35
N GLY A 13 13.26 14.21 -19.84
CA GLY A 13 13.01 13.44 -18.62
C GLY A 13 14.04 13.67 -17.50
N PHE A 14 13.91 12.89 -16.42
CA PHE A 14 14.84 12.85 -15.29
C PHE A 14 15.20 11.41 -14.94
N GLU A 15 16.48 11.15 -14.69
CA GLU A 15 16.98 9.86 -14.23
C GLU A 15 17.77 10.03 -12.94
N GLY A 16 17.71 9.05 -12.04
CA GLY A 16 18.32 9.19 -10.74
C GLY A 16 18.00 8.06 -9.78
N GLU A 17 18.32 8.30 -8.52
CA GLU A 17 18.12 7.36 -7.42
C GLU A 17 17.16 7.96 -6.40
N ILE A 18 16.31 7.10 -5.84
CA ILE A 18 15.41 7.46 -4.75
C ILE A 18 15.56 6.43 -3.63
N VAL A 19 15.85 6.94 -2.43
CA VAL A 19 15.74 6.20 -1.18
C VAL A 19 14.29 6.32 -0.71
N THR A 20 13.53 5.27 -0.99
CA THR A 20 12.15 5.16 -0.54
C THR A 20 12.10 4.55 0.85
N LEU A 21 11.10 4.94 1.65
CA LEU A 21 10.88 4.34 2.96
C LEU A 21 10.45 2.87 2.78
N ALA A 22 11.33 1.92 3.07
CA ALA A 22 10.97 0.51 3.12
C ALA A 22 10.15 0.24 4.40
N LEU A 23 8.83 0.10 4.27
CA LEU A 23 7.93 -0.20 5.40
C LEU A 23 7.81 -1.72 5.59
N GLN A 24 8.65 -2.30 6.45
CA GLN A 24 8.46 -3.65 6.97
C GLN A 24 7.80 -3.59 8.35
N ALA A 25 6.46 -3.53 8.36
CA ALA A 25 5.68 -3.47 9.58
C ALA A 25 5.45 -4.88 10.17
N ARG A 26 5.77 -5.06 11.46
CA ARG A 26 5.40 -6.26 12.23
C ARG A 26 4.06 -6.03 12.93
N ASN A 27 3.30 -7.09 13.18
CA ASN A 27 2.00 -7.04 13.88
C ASN A 27 0.93 -6.19 13.17
N VAL A 28 0.90 -6.23 11.85
CA VAL A 28 -0.19 -5.65 11.07
C VAL A 28 -1.48 -6.42 11.34
N ARG A 29 -2.58 -5.70 11.54
CA ARG A 29 -3.91 -6.28 11.78
C ARG A 29 -4.86 -5.95 10.64
N LEU A 30 -5.54 -6.98 10.13
CA LEU A 30 -6.69 -6.83 9.24
C LEU A 30 -7.96 -6.75 10.07
N VAL A 31 -8.77 -5.73 9.84
CA VAL A 31 -10.06 -5.51 10.50
C VAL A 31 -11.14 -5.59 9.45
N ALA A 32 -12.15 -6.43 9.65
CA ALA A 32 -13.23 -6.61 8.69
C ALA A 32 -13.99 -5.29 8.48
N GLU A 33 -14.20 -4.93 7.22
CA GLU A 33 -15.04 -3.79 6.84
C GLU A 33 -16.51 -4.22 6.98
N THR A 34 -17.20 -3.68 7.97
CA THR A 34 -18.60 -4.03 8.27
C THR A 34 -19.59 -3.26 7.40
N SER A 35 -19.18 -2.11 6.84
CA SER A 35 -20.04 -1.27 6.01
C SER A 35 -19.61 -1.36 4.54
N ARG A 36 -19.79 -2.53 3.93
CA ARG A 36 -19.47 -2.72 2.51
C ARG A 36 -20.55 -2.08 1.63
N ALA A 37 -20.18 -1.01 0.93
CA ALA A 37 -21.09 -0.28 0.04
C ALA A 37 -21.43 -1.03 -1.26
N ASN A 38 -20.52 -1.89 -1.74
CA ASN A 38 -20.71 -2.73 -2.92
C ASN A 38 -19.69 -3.89 -2.94
N ASP A 39 -19.76 -4.77 -3.94
CA ASP A 39 -18.86 -5.92 -4.06
C ASP A 39 -17.40 -5.55 -4.33
N ASN A 40 -17.16 -4.39 -4.93
CA ASN A 40 -15.83 -3.82 -5.13
C ASN A 40 -15.28 -3.14 -3.87
N ALA A 41 -16.09 -2.96 -2.83
CA ALA A 41 -15.64 -2.40 -1.56
C ALA A 41 -14.70 -3.39 -0.85
N PRO A 42 -13.66 -2.89 -0.16
CA PRO A 42 -12.68 -3.73 0.52
C PRO A 42 -13.33 -4.64 1.56
N ASN A 43 -12.72 -5.79 1.79
CA ASN A 43 -13.15 -6.74 2.81
C ASN A 43 -12.53 -6.40 4.16
N TYR A 44 -11.34 -5.81 4.15
CA TYR A 44 -10.60 -5.47 5.35
C TYR A 44 -9.92 -4.11 5.24
N ARG A 45 -9.75 -3.48 6.40
CA ARG A 45 -8.87 -2.35 6.64
C ARG A 45 -7.59 -2.82 7.33
N VAL A 46 -6.46 -2.29 6.91
CA VAL A 46 -5.12 -2.68 7.36
C VAL A 46 -4.64 -1.67 8.40
N TYR A 47 -4.25 -2.12 9.58
CA TYR A 47 -3.77 -1.25 10.66
C TYR A 47 -2.41 -1.68 11.20
N LEU A 48 -1.61 -0.70 11.62
CA LEU A 48 -0.45 -0.88 12.50
C LEU A 48 -0.67 -0.08 13.79
N GLY A 49 -0.95 -0.79 14.88
CA GLY A 49 -1.40 -0.17 16.13
C GLY A 49 -2.70 0.61 15.92
N ARG A 50 -2.64 1.93 16.05
CA ARG A 50 -3.78 2.86 15.86
C ARG A 50 -3.80 3.55 14.50
N VAL A 51 -2.81 3.29 13.63
CA VAL A 51 -2.66 3.93 12.32
C VAL A 51 -3.26 3.05 11.23
N GLU A 52 -4.13 3.61 10.38
CA GLU A 52 -4.60 2.93 9.17
C GLU A 52 -3.52 2.99 8.09
N LEU A 53 -3.13 1.82 7.58
CA LEU A 53 -2.15 1.66 6.50
C LEU A 53 -2.81 1.52 5.12
N GLY A 54 -4.06 1.06 5.06
CA GLY A 54 -4.76 0.89 3.79
C GLY A 54 -5.92 -0.10 3.84
N ALA A 55 -6.23 -0.68 2.68
CA ALA A 55 -7.35 -1.59 2.48
C ALA A 55 -6.92 -2.89 1.79
N ALA A 56 -7.66 -3.96 2.04
CA ALA A 56 -7.40 -5.28 1.47
C ALA A 56 -8.69 -5.93 0.96
N TRP A 57 -8.56 -6.65 -0.14
CA TRP A 57 -9.62 -7.42 -0.77
C TRP A 57 -9.29 -8.91 -0.69
N THR A 58 -10.29 -9.74 -0.39
CA THR A 58 -10.15 -11.18 -0.55
C THR A 58 -10.19 -11.49 -2.03
N ARG A 59 -9.05 -11.87 -2.60
CA ARG A 59 -9.01 -12.41 -3.96
C ARG A 59 -9.60 -13.83 -3.91
N ARG A 60 -10.80 -14.02 -4.47
CA ARG A 60 -11.27 -15.36 -4.84
C ARG A 60 -10.68 -15.67 -6.22
N SER A 61 -9.88 -16.73 -6.31
CA SER A 61 -9.43 -17.25 -7.61
C SER A 61 -10.66 -17.71 -8.40
N ASN A 62 -10.68 -17.47 -9.71
CA ASN A 62 -11.66 -18.11 -10.60
C ASN A 62 -11.34 -19.60 -10.83
N GLU A 63 -10.16 -20.07 -10.41
CA GLU A 63 -9.90 -21.50 -10.27
C GLU A 63 -10.43 -21.94 -8.90
N GLY A 64 -11.62 -22.54 -8.89
CA GLY A 64 -12.15 -23.24 -7.72
C GLY A 64 -11.34 -24.50 -7.40
N ARG A 65 -10.11 -24.32 -6.91
CA ARG A 65 -9.25 -25.38 -6.39
C ARG A 65 -8.60 -24.96 -5.08
#